data_AF-A0A2M9P9F9-F1
#
_entry.id   AF-A0A2M9P9F9-F1
#
_cell.length_a   1.000
_cell.length_b   1.000
_cell.length_c   1.000
_cell.angle_alpha   90.00
_cell.angle_beta   90.00
_cell.angle_gamma   90.00
#
_symmetry.space_group_name_H-M   'P 1'
#
loop_
_entity.id
_entity.type
_entity.pdbx_description
1 polymer ?
#
loop_
_entity_poly.entity_id
_entity_poly.type
_entity_poly.pdbx_seq_one_letter_code
_entity_poly.pdbx_strand_id
1 'polypeptide(L)'
;MRSLVLASTTALTIATGAFGAELWVGFDLSDSSPLLNEDTVALSAGTMVATAVRSMQRGDAVMLRSFGEAGVSEQQINITINLTGQQRPDRIAAELETLIASLPERARQGQLQLEGRTNLMGWLERVGPTLNCNATPTKVIVLTDGIEWSDAIQGDDLLQGAPLPAPSGAIL
;
A
#
# COMPACT_ATOMS: atom_id res chain seq x y z
N MET A 1 13.19 -15.10 -68.16
CA MET A 1 12.17 -14.96 -67.10
C MET A 1 12.88 -15.10 -65.76
N ARG A 2 13.08 -13.99 -65.03
CA ARG A 2 13.74 -13.98 -63.71
C ARG A 2 12.65 -13.73 -62.66
N SER A 3 12.33 -14.74 -61.87
CA SER A 3 11.37 -14.63 -60.76
C SER A 3 12.04 -13.94 -59.58
N LEU A 4 11.51 -12.78 -59.18
CA LEU A 4 11.81 -12.13 -57.92
C LEU A 4 10.94 -12.78 -56.83
N VAL A 5 11.57 -13.37 -55.82
CA VAL A 5 10.88 -13.80 -54.59
C VAL A 5 11.02 -12.66 -53.59
N LEU A 6 9.92 -11.96 -53.29
CA LEU A 6 9.84 -11.03 -52.16
C LEU A 6 9.63 -11.85 -50.88
N ALA A 7 10.65 -11.88 -50.02
CA ALA A 7 10.51 -12.35 -48.65
C ALA A 7 9.91 -11.23 -47.79
N SER A 8 8.62 -11.31 -47.46
CA SER A 8 7.99 -10.45 -46.47
C SER A 8 8.39 -10.91 -45.07
N THR A 9 9.33 -10.22 -44.45
CA THR A 9 9.62 -10.35 -43.01
C THR A 9 8.50 -9.68 -42.22
N THR A 10 7.56 -10.47 -41.72
CA THR A 10 6.60 -10.05 -40.71
C THR A 10 7.33 -9.93 -39.37
N ALA A 11 7.58 -8.69 -38.92
CA ALA A 11 8.09 -8.45 -37.58
C ALA A 11 6.98 -8.76 -36.57
N LEU A 12 7.17 -9.80 -35.76
CA LEU A 12 6.28 -10.14 -34.66
C LEU A 12 6.62 -9.23 -33.47
N THR A 13 5.87 -8.14 -33.31
CA THR A 13 5.97 -7.30 -32.12
C THR A 13 5.37 -8.08 -30.95
N ILE A 14 6.21 -8.66 -30.10
CA ILE A 14 5.79 -9.19 -28.81
C ILE A 14 5.42 -7.97 -27.97
N ALA A 15 4.12 -7.73 -27.77
CA ALA A 15 3.66 -6.77 -26.79
C ALA A 15 4.12 -7.27 -25.41
N THR A 16 5.24 -6.75 -24.92
CA THR A 16 5.58 -6.83 -23.50
C THR A 16 4.42 -6.15 -22.78
N GLY A 17 3.58 -6.93 -22.09
CA GLY A 17 2.55 -6.37 -21.23
C GLY A 17 3.24 -5.47 -20.23
N ALA A 18 3.06 -4.15 -20.38
CA ALA A 18 3.45 -3.22 -19.35
C ALA A 18 2.62 -3.59 -18.12
N PHE A 19 3.28 -4.05 -17.05
CA PHE A 19 2.62 -4.18 -15.76
C PHE A 19 2.12 -2.79 -15.38
N GLY A 20 0.83 -2.67 -15.07
CA GLY A 20 0.25 -1.40 -14.64
C GLY A 20 0.92 -0.90 -13.37
N ALA A 21 0.81 0.40 -13.10
CA ALA A 21 1.37 0.98 -11.89
C ALA A 21 0.74 0.38 -10.62
N GLU A 22 1.47 0.44 -9.52
CA GLU A 22 1.04 -0.09 -8.24
C GLU A 22 0.93 0.99 -7.18
N LEU A 23 -0.17 0.99 -6.43
CA LEU A 23 -0.34 1.78 -5.22
C LEU A 23 -0.49 0.85 -4.01
N TRP A 24 0.49 0.87 -3.12
CA TRP A 24 0.41 0.19 -1.82
C TRP A 24 -0.03 1.17 -0.75
N VAL A 25 -0.99 0.78 0.09
CA VAL A 25 -1.51 1.54 1.22
C VAL A 25 -1.36 0.70 2.49
N GLY A 26 -0.49 1.14 3.39
CA GLY A 26 -0.28 0.59 4.72
C GLY A 26 -1.21 1.24 5.74
N PHE A 27 -1.94 0.44 6.53
CA PHE A 27 -2.80 0.89 7.63
C PHE A 27 -2.19 0.49 8.97
N ASP A 28 -1.79 1.47 9.78
CA ASP A 28 -1.37 1.21 11.15
C ASP A 28 -2.58 0.88 12.03
N LEU A 29 -2.61 -0.32 12.58
CA LEU A 29 -3.65 -0.80 13.49
C LEU A 29 -3.29 -0.65 14.98
N SER A 30 -2.21 0.09 15.28
CA SER A 30 -1.86 0.42 16.67
C SER A 30 -2.97 1.24 17.35
N ASP A 31 -3.11 1.05 18.65
CA ASP A 31 -4.07 1.78 19.49
C ASP A 31 -3.72 3.27 19.64
N SER A 32 -2.47 3.66 19.35
CA SER A 32 -2.03 5.06 19.29
C SER A 32 -2.41 5.75 17.97
N SER A 33 -2.65 4.98 16.90
CA SER A 33 -2.88 5.49 15.54
C SER A 33 -4.11 6.42 15.46
N PRO A 34 -3.93 7.71 15.13
CA PRO A 34 -5.05 8.64 14.92
C PRO A 34 -5.97 8.22 13.78
N LEU A 35 -5.50 7.36 12.87
CA LEU A 35 -6.31 6.77 11.80
C LEU A 35 -7.52 6.00 12.33
N LEU A 36 -7.41 5.43 13.54
CA LEU A 36 -8.43 4.60 14.18
C LEU A 36 -9.19 5.36 15.27
N ASN A 37 -8.63 6.46 15.76
CA ASN A 37 -9.15 7.18 16.92
C ASN A 37 -9.80 8.53 16.54
N GLU A 38 -9.45 9.10 15.39
CA GLU A 38 -9.89 10.42 14.96
C GLU A 38 -10.59 10.39 13.59
N ASP A 39 -11.91 10.63 13.59
CA ASP A 39 -12.74 10.61 12.37
C ASP A 39 -12.23 11.59 11.29
N THR A 40 -11.68 12.74 11.68
CA THR A 40 -11.13 13.76 10.76
C THR A 40 -9.82 13.30 10.10
N VAL A 41 -8.97 12.59 10.84
CA VAL A 41 -7.73 12.02 10.28
C VAL A 41 -8.08 10.92 9.30
N ALA A 42 -9.01 10.03 9.65
CA ALA A 42 -9.48 8.97 8.75
C ALA A 42 -10.10 9.53 7.47
N LEU A 43 -10.92 10.58 7.56
CA LEU A 43 -11.48 11.27 6.40
C LEU A 43 -10.40 11.89 5.50
N SER A 44 -9.41 12.56 6.10
CA SER A 44 -8.29 13.17 5.38
C SER A 44 -7.43 12.11 4.67
N ALA A 45 -7.12 11.01 5.36
CA ALA A 45 -6.40 9.87 4.82
C ALA A 45 -7.16 9.22 3.65
N GLY A 46 -8.48 9.03 3.80
CA GLY A 46 -9.36 8.54 2.75
C GLY A 46 -9.31 9.43 1.51
N THR A 47 -9.41 10.75 1.70
CA THR A 47 -9.30 11.74 0.61
C THR A 47 -7.95 11.66 -0.11
N MET A 48 -6.85 11.52 0.64
CA MET A 48 -5.50 11.38 0.08
C MET A 48 -5.37 10.13 -0.78
N VAL A 49 -5.80 8.97 -0.27
CA VAL A 49 -5.75 7.69 -0.99
C VAL A 49 -6.66 7.73 -2.21
N ALA A 50 -7.89 8.24 -2.08
CA ALA A 50 -8.81 8.39 -3.19
C ALA A 50 -8.25 9.27 -4.30
N THR A 51 -7.58 10.36 -3.94
CA THR A 51 -6.90 11.25 -4.90
C THR A 51 -5.78 10.52 -5.64
N ALA A 52 -4.97 9.72 -4.94
CA ALA A 52 -3.96 8.90 -5.57
C ALA A 52 -4.59 7.90 -6.56
N VAL A 53 -5.67 7.21 -6.17
CA VAL A 53 -6.35 6.23 -7.01
C VAL A 53 -7.01 6.86 -8.23
N ARG A 54 -7.61 8.04 -8.12
CA ARG A 54 -8.21 8.77 -9.27
C ARG A 54 -7.18 9.06 -10.38
N SER A 55 -5.90 9.17 -10.04
CA SER A 55 -4.83 9.40 -11.01
C SER A 55 -4.35 8.13 -11.74
N MET A 56 -4.81 6.95 -11.32
CA MET A 56 -4.41 5.65 -11.85
C MET A 56 -5.19 5.28 -13.11
N GLN A 57 -4.66 4.33 -13.88
CA GLN A 57 -5.18 3.88 -15.14
C GLN A 57 -5.73 2.45 -15.05
N ARG A 58 -6.45 2.04 -16.10
CA ARG A 58 -6.84 0.64 -16.24
C ARG A 58 -5.58 -0.22 -16.43
N GLY A 59 -5.51 -1.33 -15.71
CA GLY A 59 -4.36 -2.23 -15.67
C GLY A 59 -3.50 -2.04 -14.43
N ASP A 60 -3.63 -0.91 -13.74
CA ASP A 60 -2.95 -0.63 -12.47
C ASP A 60 -3.59 -1.42 -11.31
N ALA A 61 -2.89 -1.51 -10.17
CA ALA A 61 -3.35 -2.24 -8.99
C ALA A 61 -3.20 -1.44 -7.70
N VAL A 62 -4.16 -1.61 -6.79
CA VAL A 62 -4.16 -1.04 -5.43
C VAL A 62 -4.08 -2.16 -4.40
N MET A 63 -3.09 -2.11 -3.51
CA MET A 63 -2.83 -3.09 -2.46
C MET A 63 -3.05 -2.42 -1.11
N LEU A 64 -4.04 -2.88 -0.36
CA LEU A 64 -4.33 -2.45 1.01
C LEU A 64 -3.77 -3.48 1.97
N ARG A 65 -2.90 -3.06 2.90
CA ARG A 65 -2.28 -3.94 3.88
C ARG A 65 -2.29 -3.27 5.25
N SER A 66 -2.76 -3.94 6.29
CA SER A 66 -2.57 -3.49 7.66
C SER A 66 -1.22 -3.91 8.23
N PHE A 67 -0.74 -3.17 9.23
CA PHE A 67 0.44 -3.47 10.02
C PHE A 67 0.27 -3.02 11.47
N GLY A 68 1.21 -3.43 12.32
CA GLY A 68 1.15 -3.38 13.77
C GLY A 68 1.96 -4.55 14.33
N GLU A 69 1.56 -5.14 15.44
CA GLU A 69 2.10 -6.39 15.96
C GLU A 69 2.18 -7.50 14.88
N ALA A 70 3.36 -8.10 14.77
CA ALA A 70 3.65 -9.13 13.78
C ALA A 70 2.75 -10.36 13.98
N GLY A 71 2.18 -10.89 12.89
CA GLY A 71 1.31 -12.07 12.91
C GLY A 71 -0.16 -11.81 13.29
N VAL A 72 -0.52 -10.62 13.77
CA VAL A 72 -1.91 -10.23 14.06
C VAL A 72 -2.44 -9.29 12.97
N SER A 73 -1.74 -8.17 12.73
CA SER A 73 -2.15 -7.12 11.80
C SER A 73 -2.32 -7.57 10.35
N GLU A 74 -1.45 -8.45 9.85
CA GLU A 74 -1.38 -8.81 8.42
C GLU A 74 -2.64 -9.49 7.86
N GLN A 75 -3.53 -9.95 8.74
CA GLN A 75 -4.74 -10.68 8.37
C GLN A 75 -6.00 -9.82 8.42
N GLN A 76 -5.94 -8.62 9.03
CA GLN A 76 -7.12 -7.78 9.23
C GLN A 76 -7.52 -7.01 7.96
N ILE A 77 -6.54 -6.43 7.27
CA ILE A 77 -6.70 -5.76 5.97
C ILE A 77 -5.65 -6.30 5.01
N ASN A 78 -6.07 -7.12 4.05
CA ASN A 78 -5.21 -7.66 3.00
C ASN A 78 -6.00 -7.78 1.69
N ILE A 79 -6.14 -6.65 0.99
CA ILE A 79 -7.00 -6.53 -0.19
C ILE A 79 -6.17 -6.11 -1.38
N THR A 80 -6.37 -6.76 -2.53
CA THR A 80 -5.76 -6.36 -3.81
C THR A 80 -6.86 -6.06 -4.82
N ILE A 81 -6.83 -4.88 -5.43
CA ILE A 81 -7.81 -4.41 -6.38
C ILE A 81 -7.12 -4.11 -7.71
N ASN A 82 -7.47 -4.86 -8.75
CA ASN A 82 -6.99 -4.57 -10.10
C ASN A 82 -7.93 -3.58 -10.78
N LEU A 83 -7.42 -2.48 -11.31
CA LEU A 83 -8.25 -1.47 -11.97
C LEU A 83 -8.63 -1.97 -13.36
N THR A 84 -9.90 -2.34 -13.51
CA THR A 84 -10.45 -2.93 -14.75
C THR A 84 -11.50 -2.01 -15.38
N GLY A 85 -12.15 -2.47 -16.46
CA GLY A 85 -13.30 -1.75 -17.02
C GLY A 85 -14.49 -1.62 -16.06
N GLN A 86 -14.63 -2.59 -15.14
CA GLN A 86 -15.67 -2.62 -14.10
C GLN A 86 -15.19 -1.92 -12.81
N GLN A 87 -13.94 -2.19 -12.39
CA GLN A 87 -13.29 -1.56 -11.25
C GLN A 87 -12.55 -0.29 -11.71
N ARG A 88 -13.32 0.73 -12.07
CA ARG A 88 -12.77 2.00 -12.59
C ARG A 88 -12.10 2.81 -11.47
N PRO A 89 -11.01 3.55 -11.76
CA PRO A 89 -10.31 4.38 -10.78
C PRO A 89 -11.24 5.26 -9.92
N ASP A 90 -12.14 6.03 -10.54
CA ASP A 90 -13.06 6.92 -9.80
C ASP A 90 -13.99 6.20 -8.84
N ARG A 91 -14.47 5.02 -9.25
CA ARG A 91 -15.36 4.19 -8.43
C ARG A 91 -14.60 3.63 -7.23
N ILE A 92 -13.44 3.01 -7.49
CA ILE A 92 -12.60 2.43 -6.44
C ILE A 92 -12.14 3.54 -5.49
N ALA A 93 -11.78 4.72 -6.00
CA ALA A 93 -11.41 5.85 -5.17
C ALA A 93 -12.51 6.24 -4.18
N ALA A 94 -13.78 6.35 -4.63
CA ALA A 94 -14.91 6.67 -3.76
C ALA A 94 -15.21 5.56 -2.73
N GLU A 95 -15.10 4.29 -3.14
CA GLU A 95 -15.25 3.13 -2.26
C GLU A 95 -14.16 3.11 -1.17
N LEU A 96 -12.90 3.39 -1.55
CA LEU A 96 -11.77 3.47 -0.61
C LEU A 96 -11.85 4.68 0.31
N GLU A 97 -12.26 5.85 -0.19
CA GLU A 97 -12.49 7.04 0.64
C GLU A 97 -13.47 6.72 1.78
N THR A 98 -14.58 6.08 1.43
CA THR A 98 -15.62 5.66 2.38
C THR A 98 -15.12 4.58 3.34
N LEU A 99 -14.39 3.57 2.82
CA LEU A 99 -13.82 2.51 3.64
C LEU A 99 -12.87 3.08 4.69
N ILE A 100 -11.93 3.93 4.27
CA ILE A 100 -10.91 4.50 5.15
C ILE A 100 -11.54 5.43 6.19
N ALA A 101 -12.48 6.28 5.78
CA ALA A 101 -13.24 7.13 6.70
C ALA A 101 -14.05 6.33 7.73
N SER A 102 -14.40 5.07 7.43
CA SER A 102 -15.13 4.18 8.35
C SER A 102 -14.24 3.46 9.38
N LEU A 103 -12.91 3.49 9.24
CA LEU A 103 -12.01 2.70 10.10
C LEU A 103 -12.17 3.01 11.60
N PRO A 104 -12.31 4.27 12.05
CA PRO A 104 -12.53 4.54 13.47
C PRO A 104 -13.79 3.89 14.03
N GLU A 105 -14.89 3.94 13.27
CA GLU A 105 -16.13 3.31 13.71
C GLU A 105 -16.02 1.78 13.74
N ARG A 106 -15.29 1.19 12.79
CA ARG A 106 -15.00 -0.25 12.79
C ARG A 106 -14.17 -0.66 14.00
N ALA A 107 -13.18 0.14 14.39
CA ALA A 107 -12.41 -0.08 15.61
C ALA A 107 -13.30 0.01 16.86
N ARG A 108 -14.13 1.06 16.98
CA ARG A 108 -15.10 1.22 18.10
C ARG A 108 -16.07 0.06 18.21
N GLN A 109 -16.49 -0.53 17.09
CA GLN A 109 -17.38 -1.68 17.03
C GLN A 109 -16.67 -3.03 17.25
N GLY A 110 -15.35 -3.04 17.47
CA GLY A 110 -14.56 -4.26 17.63
C GLY A 110 -14.43 -5.09 16.34
N GLN A 111 -14.66 -4.49 15.17
CA GLN A 111 -14.45 -5.13 13.87
C GLN A 111 -12.98 -5.10 13.43
N LEU A 112 -12.18 -4.25 14.07
CA LEU A 112 -10.72 -4.23 13.99
C LEU A 112 -10.17 -4.51 15.38
N GLN A 113 -9.23 -5.44 15.47
CA GLN A 113 -8.44 -5.68 16.65
C GLN A 113 -7.33 -4.62 16.70
N LEU A 114 -7.41 -3.71 17.67
CA LEU A 114 -6.35 -2.75 17.93
C LEU A 114 -5.14 -3.43 18.57
N GLU A 115 -3.96 -2.91 18.27
CA GLU A 115 -2.68 -3.53 18.63
C GLU A 115 -1.86 -2.56 19.48
N GLY A 116 -1.02 -3.06 20.39
CA GLY A 116 -0.29 -2.19 21.33
C GLY A 116 0.97 -1.56 20.73
N ARG A 117 1.30 -1.86 19.46
CA ARG A 117 2.57 -1.49 18.83
C ARG A 117 2.41 -1.19 17.35
N THR A 118 3.03 -0.09 16.92
CA THR A 118 3.30 0.20 15.51
C THR A 118 4.60 -0.52 15.11
N ASN A 119 4.56 -1.43 14.13
CA ASN A 119 5.77 -2.08 13.60
C ASN A 119 5.83 -1.92 12.08
N LEU A 120 6.11 -0.69 11.65
CA LEU A 120 6.26 -0.33 10.24
C LEU A 120 7.50 -1.01 9.65
N MET A 121 8.58 -1.16 10.42
CA MET A 121 9.82 -1.77 9.92
C MET A 121 9.59 -3.22 9.52
N GLY A 122 8.98 -4.02 10.39
CA GLY A 122 8.65 -5.41 10.09
C GLY A 122 7.66 -5.54 8.92
N TRP A 123 6.74 -4.60 8.76
CA TRP A 123 5.86 -4.57 7.59
C TRP A 123 6.63 -4.29 6.29
N LEU A 124 7.55 -3.32 6.30
CA LEU A 124 8.41 -3.03 5.16
C LEU A 124 9.33 -4.21 4.81
N GLU A 125 9.83 -4.94 5.79
CA GLU A 125 10.62 -6.17 5.57
C GLU A 125 9.79 -7.27 4.90
N ARG A 126 8.49 -7.40 5.23
CA ARG A 126 7.60 -8.38 4.59
C ARG A 126 7.15 -7.95 3.20
N VAL A 127 6.79 -6.67 3.02
CA VAL A 127 6.28 -6.15 1.74
C VAL A 127 7.43 -5.88 0.76
N GLY A 128 8.57 -5.40 1.23
CA GLY A 128 9.73 -4.99 0.42
C GLY A 128 10.15 -6.03 -0.62
N PRO A 129 10.35 -7.31 -0.26
CA PRO A 129 10.69 -8.37 -1.20
C PRO A 129 9.63 -8.63 -2.29
N THR A 130 8.39 -8.21 -2.06
CA THR A 130 7.29 -8.32 -3.04
C THR A 130 7.19 -7.13 -3.98
N LEU A 131 7.85 -6.01 -3.66
CA LEU A 131 7.84 -4.81 -4.48
C LEU A 131 8.83 -4.95 -5.65
N ASN A 132 8.34 -4.80 -6.87
CA ASN A 132 9.19 -4.74 -8.06
C ASN A 132 9.35 -3.30 -8.56
N CYS A 133 9.90 -2.42 -7.71
CA CYS A 133 10.08 -1.00 -8.04
C CYS A 133 10.99 -0.75 -9.26
N ASN A 134 11.73 -1.76 -9.74
CA ASN A 134 12.56 -1.67 -10.94
C ASN A 134 11.76 -1.80 -12.24
N ALA A 135 10.75 -2.67 -12.25
CA ALA A 135 9.96 -2.96 -13.45
C ALA A 135 8.57 -2.30 -13.42
N THR A 136 8.04 -2.03 -12.23
CA THR A 136 6.70 -1.51 -12.01
C THR A 136 6.80 -0.15 -11.33
N PRO A 137 6.18 0.92 -11.89
CA PRO A 137 6.03 2.17 -11.17
C PRO A 137 5.22 1.94 -9.90
N THR A 138 5.86 2.05 -8.74
CA THR A 138 5.25 1.74 -7.44
C THR A 138 5.22 2.98 -6.55
N LYS A 139 4.04 3.28 -5.99
CA LYS A 139 3.84 4.27 -4.93
C LYS A 139 3.43 3.55 -3.65
N VAL A 140 4.03 3.94 -2.53
CA VAL A 140 3.68 3.45 -1.19
C VAL A 140 3.16 4.62 -0.37
N ILE A 141 1.99 4.47 0.24
CA ILE A 141 1.40 5.38 1.22
C ILE A 141 1.30 4.61 2.52
N VAL A 142 1.77 5.19 3.63
CA VAL A 142 1.66 4.60 4.96
C VAL A 142 0.87 5.57 5.83
N LEU A 143 -0.17 5.06 6.49
CA LEU A 143 -1.07 5.83 7.36
C LEU A 143 -0.78 5.42 8.81
N THR A 144 -0.01 6.23 9.52
CA THR A 144 0.50 5.98 10.88
C THR A 144 0.80 7.30 11.60
N ASP A 145 0.90 7.28 12.93
CA ASP A 145 1.49 8.35 13.73
C ASP A 145 3.03 8.35 13.70
N GLY A 146 3.63 7.25 13.23
CA GLY A 146 5.08 7.08 13.11
C GLY A 146 5.79 6.76 14.42
N ILE A 147 5.08 6.42 15.50
CA ILE A 147 5.68 6.05 16.79
C ILE A 147 6.12 4.58 16.72
N GLU A 148 7.23 4.33 16.03
CA GLU A 148 7.72 2.97 15.76
C GLU A 148 8.09 2.21 17.03
N TRP A 149 7.63 0.96 17.11
CA TRP A 149 7.92 -0.02 18.14
C TRP A 149 8.26 -1.38 17.51
N SER A 150 9.55 -1.61 17.28
CA SER A 150 10.11 -2.83 16.69
C SER A 150 11.27 -3.38 17.53
N ASP A 151 11.87 -4.50 17.11
CA ASP A 151 13.05 -5.04 17.79
C ASP A 151 14.25 -4.06 17.76
N ALA A 152 14.29 -3.18 16.76
CA ALA A 152 15.34 -2.17 16.60
C ALA A 152 15.04 -0.85 17.33
N ILE A 153 13.77 -0.57 17.66
CA ILE A 153 13.31 0.74 18.14
C ILE A 153 12.25 0.56 19.22
N GLN A 154 12.46 1.15 20.40
CA GLN A 154 11.41 1.29 21.41
C GLN A 154 10.72 2.65 21.23
N GLY A 155 9.38 2.68 21.23
CA GLY A 155 8.62 3.91 21.00
C GLY A 155 8.94 5.01 22.03
N ASP A 156 9.16 4.63 23.29
CA ASP A 156 9.52 5.56 24.36
C ASP A 156 10.84 6.29 24.10
N ASP A 157 11.82 5.62 23.49
CA ASP A 157 13.11 6.21 23.16
C ASP A 157 12.96 7.19 21.99
N LEU A 158 12.14 6.84 21.00
CA LEU A 158 11.83 7.71 19.86
C LEU A 158 11.14 9.01 20.30
N LEU A 159 10.17 8.90 21.21
CA LEU A 159 9.48 10.06 21.80
C LEU A 159 10.43 10.95 22.64
N GLN A 160 11.54 10.40 23.12
CA GLN A 160 12.61 11.14 23.81
C GLN A 160 13.68 11.69 22.84
N GLY A 161 13.51 11.50 21.53
CA GLY A 161 14.40 12.04 20.50
C GLY A 161 15.54 11.11 20.09
N ALA A 162 15.47 9.81 20.41
CA ALA A 162 16.41 8.85 19.86
C ALA A 162 16.29 8.80 18.32
N PRO A 163 17.41 8.66 17.60
CA PRO A 163 17.37 8.60 16.14
C PRO A 163 16.82 7.25 15.66
N LEU A 164 16.16 7.26 14.50
CA LEU A 164 15.89 6.03 13.77
C LEU A 164 17.23 5.40 13.31
N PRO A 165 17.34 4.06 13.30
CA PRO A 165 18.51 3.38 12.75
C PRO A 165 18.71 3.80 11.29
N ALA A 166 19.98 3.92 10.89
CA ALA A 166 20.29 4.17 9.48
C ALA A 166 19.76 3.00 8.63
N PRO A 167 19.25 3.27 7.41
CA PRO A 167 18.89 2.20 6.48
C PRO A 167 20.10 1.30 6.27
N SER A 168 19.98 0.01 6.61
CA SER A 168 21.08 -0.96 6.52
C SER A 168 21.48 -1.27 5.07
N GLY A 169 20.63 -0.91 4.10
CA GLY A 169 20.76 -1.34 2.70
C GLY A 169 20.50 -2.83 2.48
N ALA A 170 20.38 -3.60 3.56
CA ALA A 170 19.93 -4.97 3.57
C ALA A 170 18.45 -4.96 3.95
N ILE A 171 17.58 -5.15 2.96
CA ILE A 171 16.25 -5.70 3.25
C ILE A 171 16.54 -7.13 3.70
N LEU A 172 16.46 -7.39 5.01
CA LEU A 172 16.76 -8.69 5.60
C LEU A 172 15.79 -9.76 5.11
#